data_AF-A0A086K5U5-F1
#
_entry.id   AF-A0A086K5U5-F1
#
_cell.length_a   1.000
_cell.length_b   1.000
_cell.length_c   1.000
_cell.angle_alpha   90.00
_cell.angle_beta   90.00
_cell.angle_gamma   90.00
#
_symmetry.space_group_name_H-M   'P 1'
#
loop_
_entity.id
_entity.type
_entity.pdbx_description
1 polymer ?
#
loop_
_entity_poly.entity_id
_entity_poly.type
_entity_poly.pdbx_seq_one_letter_code
_entity_poly.pdbx_strand_id
1 'polypeptide(L)'
;IDRKCDAYLGLHETLKRWLVFLPLVAELRDGAMRERHWAELLRVVHAQSTEISNEMPLKTIEQLQLWSFQGPVEEITDRAKQEAVMEKTLQMLEATWSEVPFDLERHKDTDVVLLNTTEENFEMLEEHLVHCQNMITS
;
A
#
# COMPACT_ATOMS: atom_id res chain seq x y z
N ILE A 1 4.79 45.21 7.84
CA ILE A 1 5.06 44.02 8.69
C ILE A 1 6.56 43.94 8.86
N ASP A 2 7.06 44.13 10.07
CA ASP A 2 8.49 43.99 10.35
C ASP A 2 8.88 42.50 10.20
N ARG A 3 9.72 42.20 9.22
CA ARG A 3 10.15 40.82 8.92
C ARG A 3 11.32 40.36 9.80
N LYS A 4 11.81 41.22 10.68
CA LYS A 4 12.90 40.92 11.61
C LYS A 4 12.41 40.67 13.03
N CYS A 5 11.13 40.91 13.33
CA CYS A 5 10.61 40.64 14.66
C CYS A 5 10.49 39.12 14.90
N ASP A 6 10.74 38.71 16.14
CA ASP A 6 10.77 37.30 16.53
C ASP A 6 9.46 36.58 16.23
N ALA A 7 8.31 37.28 16.36
CA ALA A 7 7.00 36.74 16.04
C ALA A 7 6.86 36.38 14.54
N TYR A 8 7.38 37.22 13.65
CA TYR A 8 7.37 36.93 12.21
C TYR A 8 8.28 35.75 11.87
N LEU A 9 9.50 35.73 12.44
CA LEU A 9 10.47 34.66 12.21
C LEU A 9 9.93 33.30 12.70
N GLY A 10 9.38 33.24 13.91
CA GLY A 10 8.80 32.01 14.46
C GLY A 10 7.61 31.50 13.66
N LEU A 11 6.72 32.39 13.21
CA LEU A 11 5.58 32.00 12.36
C LEU A 11 6.05 31.52 10.99
N HIS A 12 7.05 32.16 10.39
CA HIS A 12 7.62 31.76 9.11
C HIS A 12 8.29 30.40 9.18
N GLU A 13 9.04 30.11 10.24
CA GLU A 13 9.62 28.77 10.48
C GLU A 13 8.55 27.70 10.68
N THR A 14 7.51 28.02 11.46
CA THR A 14 6.37 27.11 11.67
C THR A 14 5.70 26.79 10.34
N LEU A 15 5.44 27.82 9.52
CA LEU A 15 4.83 27.65 8.20
C LEU A 15 5.69 26.75 7.30
N LYS A 16 7.01 26.96 7.27
CA LYS A 16 7.94 26.08 6.52
C LYS A 16 7.86 24.62 6.94
N ARG A 17 7.78 24.33 8.25
CA ARG A 17 7.63 22.94 8.74
C ARG A 17 6.27 22.37 8.32
N TRP A 18 5.23 23.17 8.42
CA TRP A 18 3.86 22.77 8.07
C TRP A 18 3.69 22.49 6.57
N LEU A 19 4.45 23.14 5.70
CA LEU A 19 4.48 22.84 4.26
C LEU A 19 4.98 21.43 3.94
N VAL A 20 5.83 20.84 4.80
CA VAL A 20 6.29 19.45 4.67
C VAL A 20 5.39 18.50 5.45
N PHE A 21 4.95 18.91 6.64
CA PHE A 21 4.12 18.09 7.52
C PHE A 21 2.74 17.77 6.91
N LEU A 22 2.06 18.74 6.31
CA LEU A 22 0.70 18.52 5.79
C LEU A 22 0.63 17.49 4.65
N PRO A 23 1.53 17.50 3.65
CA PRO A 23 1.64 16.42 2.68
C PRO A 23 1.84 15.04 3.31
N LEU A 24 2.74 14.92 4.29
CA LEU A 24 2.97 13.65 4.99
C LEU A 24 1.72 13.16 5.72
N VAL A 25 0.98 14.06 6.36
CA VAL A 25 -0.30 13.70 6.99
C VAL A 25 -1.32 13.22 5.96
N ALA A 26 -1.35 13.83 4.76
CA ALA A 26 -2.25 13.40 3.69
C ALA A 26 -1.91 11.99 3.20
N GLU A 27 -0.63 11.66 3.07
CA GLU A 27 -0.18 10.30 2.72
C GLU A 27 -0.49 9.28 3.81
N LEU A 28 -0.28 9.63 5.07
CA LEU A 28 -0.59 8.76 6.21
C LEU A 28 -2.07 8.49 6.37
N ARG A 29 -2.94 9.35 5.84
CA ARG A 29 -4.40 9.16 5.81
C ARG A 29 -4.85 8.18 4.71
N ASP A 30 -3.94 7.70 3.86
CA ASP A 30 -4.31 6.74 2.82
C ASP A 30 -4.90 5.46 3.43
N GLY A 31 -5.98 4.94 2.83
CA GLY A 31 -6.66 3.74 3.31
C GLY A 31 -5.83 2.45 3.21
N ALA A 32 -4.71 2.48 2.50
CA ALA A 32 -3.73 1.40 2.48
C ALA A 32 -2.91 1.30 3.79
N MET A 33 -2.88 2.37 4.60
CA MET A 33 -2.20 2.36 5.90
C MET A 33 -2.93 1.44 6.89
N ARG A 34 -2.16 0.56 7.54
CA ARG A 34 -2.64 -0.46 8.48
C ARG A 34 -1.80 -0.46 9.74
N GLU A 35 -2.27 -1.16 10.77
CA GLU A 35 -1.60 -1.23 12.07
C GLU A 35 -0.10 -1.56 11.96
N ARG A 36 0.29 -2.49 11.09
CA ARG A 36 1.70 -2.84 10.83
C ARG A 36 2.54 -1.66 10.34
N HIS A 37 1.99 -0.83 9.44
CA HIS A 37 2.68 0.35 8.88
C HIS A 37 2.81 1.44 9.94
N TRP A 38 1.75 1.64 10.73
CA TRP A 38 1.76 2.57 11.85
C TRP A 38 2.76 2.16 12.94
N ALA A 39 2.82 0.88 13.30
CA ALA A 39 3.78 0.35 14.26
C ALA A 39 5.22 0.57 13.79
N GLU A 40 5.50 0.36 12.50
CA GLU A 40 6.82 0.62 11.92
C GLU A 40 7.18 2.10 11.94
N LEU A 41 6.25 2.98 11.56
CA LEU A 41 6.44 4.42 11.62
C LEU A 41 6.76 4.87 13.05
N LEU A 42 5.99 4.41 14.03
CA LEU A 42 6.22 4.73 15.44
C LEU A 42 7.57 4.24 15.96
N ARG A 43 8.08 3.14 15.42
CA ARG A 43 9.44 2.66 15.70
C ARG A 43 10.50 3.61 15.14
N VAL A 44 10.34 4.07 13.89
CA VAL A 44 11.27 5.01 13.23
C VAL A 44 11.33 6.35 13.97
N VAL A 45 10.19 6.88 14.40
CA VAL A 45 10.11 8.16 15.12
C VAL A 45 10.33 8.03 16.62
N HIS A 46 10.63 6.82 17.11
CA HIS A 46 10.89 6.52 18.53
C HIS A 46 9.71 6.85 19.47
N ALA A 47 8.47 6.71 18.99
CA ALA A 47 7.24 7.08 19.71
C ALA A 47 6.28 5.89 19.90
N GLN A 48 6.82 4.71 20.21
CA GLN A 48 6.08 3.43 20.28
C GLN A 48 4.93 3.40 21.31
N SER A 49 4.94 4.30 22.30
CA SER A 49 3.86 4.43 23.28
C SER A 49 2.65 5.24 22.77
N THR A 50 2.68 5.71 21.52
CA THR A 50 1.62 6.53 20.94
C THR A 50 0.49 5.63 20.46
N GLU A 51 -0.72 5.86 20.97
CA GLU A 51 -1.91 5.20 20.46
C GLU A 51 -2.35 5.86 19.14
N ILE A 52 -2.50 5.04 18.10
CA ILE A 52 -2.99 5.47 16.79
C ILE A 52 -4.47 5.12 16.69
N SER A 53 -5.28 6.12 16.37
CA SER A 53 -6.72 5.98 16.17
C SER A 53 -7.19 6.94 15.08
N ASN A 54 -8.26 6.58 14.37
CA ASN A 54 -8.89 7.44 13.38
C ASN A 54 -9.44 8.76 13.98
N GLU A 55 -9.61 8.81 15.30
CA GLU A 55 -10.09 9.99 16.02
C GLU A 55 -8.95 10.78 16.68
N MET A 56 -7.69 10.40 16.43
CA MET A 56 -6.55 11.06 17.07
C MET A 56 -6.44 12.53 16.63
N PRO A 57 -6.20 13.47 17.56
CA PRO A 57 -6.00 14.87 17.20
C PRO A 57 -4.78 15.06 16.30
N LEU A 58 -4.87 15.97 15.32
CA LEU A 58 -3.72 16.36 14.49
C LEU A 58 -2.49 16.78 15.32
N LYS A 59 -2.73 17.38 16.49
CA LYS A 59 -1.70 17.76 17.45
C LYS A 59 -0.85 16.58 17.93
N THR A 60 -1.44 15.39 18.08
CA THR A 60 -0.71 14.17 18.46
C THR A 60 0.24 13.76 17.34
N ILE A 61 -0.18 13.91 16.09
CA ILE A 61 0.67 13.62 14.91
C ILE A 61 1.77 14.69 14.77
N GLU A 62 1.47 15.96 15.04
CA GLU A 62 2.45 17.05 15.03
C GLU A 62 3.59 16.81 16.05
N GLN A 63 3.26 16.22 17.20
CA GLN A 63 4.25 15.85 18.23
C GLN A 63 5.22 14.75 17.79
N LEU A 64 4.89 13.98 16.75
CA LEU A 64 5.79 12.99 16.15
C LEU A 64 6.90 13.61 15.29
N GLN A 65 6.81 14.93 15.01
CA GLN A 65 7.82 15.69 14.28
C GLN A 65 8.20 15.07 12.93
N LEU A 66 7.19 14.58 12.19
CA LEU A 66 7.37 13.83 10.94
C LEU A 66 8.18 14.57 9.86
N TRP A 67 8.23 15.91 9.90
CA TRP A 67 9.05 16.72 9.00
C TRP A 67 10.55 16.38 9.06
N SER A 68 11.02 15.78 10.16
CA SER A 68 12.40 15.31 10.33
C SER A 68 12.63 13.88 9.79
N PHE A 69 11.55 13.17 9.44
CA PHE A 69 11.56 11.77 9.01
C PHE A 69 10.82 11.57 7.68
N GLN A 70 10.87 12.58 6.79
CA GLN A 70 10.13 12.57 5.52
C GLN A 70 10.38 11.30 4.69
N GLY A 71 11.65 10.97 4.41
CA GLY A 71 11.99 9.79 3.58
C GLY A 71 11.42 8.47 4.12
N PRO A 72 11.64 8.13 5.40
CA PRO A 72 11.03 6.94 5.99
C PRO A 72 9.49 6.95 5.97
N VAL A 73 8.86 8.11 6.15
CA VAL A 73 7.39 8.20 6.09
C VAL A 73 6.91 7.90 4.67
N GLU A 74 7.51 8.52 3.65
CA GLU A 74 7.20 8.28 2.23
C GLU A 74 7.43 6.81 1.84
N GLU A 75 8.53 6.19 2.30
CA GLU A 75 8.83 4.78 2.04
C GLU A 75 7.75 3.85 2.62
N ILE A 76 7.32 4.10 3.87
CA ILE A 76 6.30 3.30 4.53
C ILE A 76 4.93 3.48 3.85
N THR A 77 4.55 4.71 3.49
CA THR A 77 3.27 4.99 2.83
C THR A 77 3.22 4.40 1.42
N ASP A 78 4.32 4.47 0.66
CA ASP A 78 4.40 3.89 -0.67
C ASP A 78 4.38 2.36 -0.63
N ARG A 79 5.10 1.75 0.31
CA ARG A 79 5.03 0.29 0.51
C ARG A 79 3.61 -0.13 0.88
N ALA A 80 2.92 0.61 1.74
CA ALA A 80 1.52 0.33 2.08
C ALA A 80 0.62 0.35 0.83
N LYS A 81 0.76 1.36 -0.05
CA LYS A 81 -0.01 1.45 -1.30
C LYS A 81 0.30 0.28 -2.24
N GLN A 82 1.58 -0.09 -2.39
CA GLN A 82 2.01 -1.23 -3.22
C GLN A 82 1.42 -2.54 -2.70
N GLU A 83 1.48 -2.80 -1.39
CA GLU A 83 0.86 -3.97 -0.77
C GLU A 83 -0.65 -4.03 -1.04
N ALA A 84 -1.34 -2.90 -0.94
CA ALA A 84 -2.79 -2.84 -1.22
C ALA A 84 -3.12 -3.12 -2.69
N VAL A 85 -2.27 -2.71 -3.63
CA VAL A 85 -2.41 -3.07 -5.06
C VAL A 85 -2.17 -4.57 -5.25
N MET A 86 -1.11 -5.11 -4.63
CA MET A 86 -0.76 -6.52 -4.70
C MET A 86 -1.90 -7.42 -4.19
N GLU A 87 -2.50 -7.07 -3.05
CA GLU A 87 -3.64 -7.81 -2.50
C GLU A 87 -4.87 -7.79 -3.42
N LYS A 88 -5.16 -6.66 -4.08
CA LYS A 88 -6.24 -6.60 -5.07
C LYS A 88 -5.97 -7.50 -6.27
N THR A 89 -4.73 -7.52 -6.76
CA THR A 89 -4.35 -8.41 -7.86
C THR A 89 -4.47 -9.87 -7.43
N LEU A 90 -4.03 -10.24 -6.23
CA LEU A 90 -4.19 -11.60 -5.72
C LEU A 90 -5.67 -12.01 -5.59
N GLN A 91 -6.54 -11.12 -5.12
CA GLN A 91 -7.99 -11.37 -5.07
C GLN A 91 -8.60 -11.59 -6.46
N MET A 92 -8.18 -10.79 -7.44
CA MET A 92 -8.59 -10.96 -8.83
C MET A 92 -8.14 -12.33 -9.36
N LEU A 93 -6.88 -12.71 -9.14
CA LEU A 93 -6.35 -14.02 -9.56
C LEU A 93 -7.15 -15.16 -8.93
N GLU A 94 -7.39 -15.11 -7.62
CA GLU A 94 -8.19 -16.12 -6.92
C GLU A 94 -9.61 -16.22 -7.50
N ALA A 95 -10.27 -15.10 -7.74
CA ALA A 95 -11.60 -15.06 -8.34
C ALA A 95 -11.60 -15.68 -9.74
N THR A 96 -10.65 -15.30 -10.61
CA THR A 96 -10.52 -15.87 -11.95
C THR A 96 -10.33 -17.39 -11.88
N TRP A 97 -9.35 -17.88 -11.15
CA TRP A 97 -9.05 -19.32 -11.09
C TRP A 97 -10.11 -20.15 -10.36
N SER A 98 -11.00 -19.52 -9.59
CA SER A 98 -12.16 -20.19 -8.99
C SER A 98 -13.25 -20.52 -10.02
N GLU A 99 -13.31 -19.80 -11.15
CA GLU A 99 -14.35 -19.93 -12.17
C GLU A 99 -13.88 -20.64 -13.44
N VAL A 100 -12.57 -20.67 -13.71
CA VAL A 100 -12.01 -21.27 -14.95
C VAL A 100 -12.41 -22.75 -15.05
N PRO A 101 -13.25 -23.12 -16.03
CA PRO A 101 -13.63 -24.50 -16.23
C PRO A 101 -12.56 -25.23 -17.04
N PHE A 102 -12.47 -26.54 -16.82
CA PHE A 102 -11.81 -27.43 -17.76
C PHE A 102 -12.83 -27.92 -18.78
N ASP A 103 -12.48 -27.84 -20.06
CA ASP A 103 -13.30 -28.44 -21.09
C ASP A 103 -13.13 -29.96 -21.03
N LEU A 104 -14.25 -30.69 -21.11
CA LEU A 104 -14.26 -32.14 -21.07
C LEU A 104 -14.75 -32.67 -22.40
N GLU A 105 -13.91 -33.43 -23.10
CA GLU A 105 -14.23 -34.03 -24.38
C GLU A 105 -14.13 -35.55 -24.30
N ARG A 106 -15.13 -36.27 -24.84
CA ARG A 106 -15.12 -37.74 -24.83
C ARG A 106 -14.23 -38.27 -25.94
N HIS A 107 -13.29 -39.15 -25.59
CA HIS A 107 -12.44 -39.79 -26.59
C HIS A 107 -13.23 -40.82 -27.39
N LYS A 108 -13.11 -40.73 -28.73
CA LYS A 108 -13.89 -41.48 -29.74
C LYS A 108 -14.19 -42.92 -29.33
N ASP A 109 -15.48 -43.23 -29.26
CA ASP A 109 -16.07 -44.55 -28.98
C ASP A 109 -15.59 -45.23 -27.68
N THR A 110 -15.02 -44.47 -26.75
CA THR A 110 -14.60 -44.94 -25.42
C THR A 110 -15.35 -44.19 -24.32
N ASP A 111 -15.47 -44.79 -23.14
CA ASP A 111 -16.04 -44.14 -21.95
C ASP A 111 -15.03 -43.21 -21.24
N VAL A 112 -13.91 -42.89 -21.90
CA VAL A 112 -12.85 -42.05 -21.36
C VAL A 112 -13.12 -40.59 -21.67
N VAL A 113 -13.10 -39.75 -20.63
CA VAL A 113 -13.20 -38.29 -20.72
C VAL A 113 -11.80 -37.70 -20.73
N LEU A 114 -11.50 -36.90 -21.74
CA LEU A 114 -10.27 -36.14 -21.86
C LEU A 114 -10.49 -34.73 -21.34
N LEU A 115 -9.49 -34.25 -20.60
CA LEU A 115 -9.35 -32.85 -20.27
C LEU A 115 -8.82 -32.12 -21.51
N ASN A 116 -9.62 -31.17 -21.98
CA ASN A 116 -9.23 -30.19 -22.97
C ASN A 116 -9.07 -28.85 -22.24
N THR A 117 -8.00 -28.13 -22.54
CA THR A 117 -7.75 -26.80 -22.02
C THR A 117 -7.49 -25.93 -23.23
N THR A 118 -8.23 -24.83 -23.34
CA THR A 118 -8.05 -23.88 -24.44
C THR A 118 -6.66 -23.25 -24.39
N GLU A 119 -6.14 -22.88 -25.56
CA GLU A 119 -4.89 -22.11 -25.67
C GLU A 119 -4.98 -20.81 -24.87
N GLU A 120 -6.16 -20.16 -24.88
CA GLU A 120 -6.47 -18.97 -24.08
C GLU A 120 -6.28 -19.17 -22.56
N ASN A 121 -6.71 -20.31 -22.01
CA ASN A 121 -6.52 -20.62 -20.58
C ASN A 121 -5.04 -20.80 -20.24
N PHE A 122 -4.24 -21.33 -21.16
CA PHE A 122 -2.80 -21.47 -20.97
C PHE A 122 -2.08 -20.13 -21.08
N GLU A 123 -2.40 -19.29 -22.06
CA GLU A 123 -1.85 -17.94 -22.19
C GLU A 123 -2.13 -17.10 -20.93
N MET A 124 -3.37 -17.14 -20.44
CA MET A 124 -3.76 -16.47 -19.20
C MET A 124 -3.00 -17.01 -17.98
N LEU A 125 -2.76 -18.33 -17.92
CA LEU A 125 -1.94 -18.94 -16.87
C LEU A 125 -0.51 -18.39 -16.87
N GLU A 126 0.12 -18.36 -18.04
CA GLU A 126 1.50 -17.87 -18.17
C GLU A 126 1.60 -16.38 -17.81
N GLU A 127 0.65 -15.55 -18.26
CA GLU A 127 0.58 -14.14 -17.89
C GLU A 127 0.45 -13.94 -16.37
N HIS A 128 -0.49 -14.66 -15.74
CA HIS A 128 -0.72 -14.58 -14.30
C HIS A 128 0.48 -15.08 -13.49
N LEU A 129 1.19 -16.10 -13.98
CA LEU A 129 2.44 -16.56 -13.36
C LEU A 129 3.53 -15.49 -13.41
N VAL A 130 3.69 -14.80 -14.55
CA VAL A 130 4.63 -13.67 -14.66
C VAL A 130 4.24 -12.54 -13.70
N HIS A 131 2.94 -12.25 -13.56
CA HIS A 131 2.46 -11.25 -12.63
C HIS A 131 2.83 -11.59 -11.17
N CYS A 132 2.62 -12.84 -10.75
CA CYS A 132 3.04 -13.35 -9.44
C CYS A 132 4.56 -13.32 -9.25
N GLN A 133 5.33 -13.67 -10.28
CA GLN A 133 6.79 -13.63 -10.25
C GLN A 133 7.28 -12.20 -9.96
N ASN A 134 6.70 -11.21 -10.64
CA ASN A 134 7.04 -9.80 -10.45
C ASN A 134 6.75 -9.32 -9.03
N MET A 135 5.64 -9.76 -8.42
CA MET A 135 5.30 -9.45 -7.03
C MET A 135 6.32 -9.95 -6.02
N ILE A 136 6.93 -11.12 -6.26
CA ILE A 136 7.94 -11.70 -5.35
C ILE A 136 9.27 -10.94 -5.41
N THR A 137 9.60 -10.39 -6.59
CA THR A 137 10.86 -9.67 -6.82
C THR A 137 10.79 -8.17 -6.52
N SER A 138 9.58 -7.64 -6.33
CA SER A 138 9.32 -6.23 -6.01
C SER A 138 9.45 -5.98 -4.51
#